data_AF-A0A8S3EU70-F1
#
_entry.id   AF-A0A8S3EU70-F1
#
_cell.length_a   1.000
_cell.length_b   1.000
_cell.length_c   1.000
_cell.angle_alpha   90.00
_cell.angle_beta   90.00
_cell.angle_gamma   90.00
#
_symmetry.space_group_name_H-M   'P 1'
#
loop_
_entity.id
_entity.type
_entity.pdbx_description
1 polymer ?
#
loop_
_entity_poly.entity_id
_entity_poly.type
_entity_poly.pdbx_seq_one_letter_code
_entity_poly.pdbx_strand_id
1 'polypeptide(L)' 'MALNSTMKKLFDSKQYKEALNVFDQNFKISTDSTIDMAIKACTISKDYKRGIHIQQRLSSQS' A
#
# COMPACT_ATOMS: atom_id res chain seq x y z
N MET A 1 -7.41 13.17 0.40
CA MET A 1 -8.03 12.68 -0.85
C MET A 1 -7.02 12.33 -1.95
N ALA A 2 -5.91 13.07 -2.12
CA ALA A 2 -4.94 12.82 -3.19
C ALA A 2 -4.24 11.44 -3.15
N LEU A 3 -3.87 10.94 -1.95
CA LEU A 3 -3.14 9.67 -1.84
C LEU A 3 -3.94 8.48 -2.38
N ASN A 4 -5.22 8.37 -1.99
CA ASN A 4 -6.09 7.29 -2.41
C ASN A 4 -6.26 7.27 -3.94
N SER A 5 -6.58 8.42 -4.54
CA SER A 5 -6.72 8.53 -6.00
C SER A 5 -5.43 8.19 -6.75
N THR A 6 -4.28 8.64 -6.25
CA THR A 6 -2.97 8.34 -6.87
C THR A 6 -2.65 6.86 -6.79
N MET A 7 -2.78 6.25 -5.61
CA MET A 7 -2.56 4.82 -5.44
C MET A 7 -3.51 4.00 -6.30
N LYS A 8 -4.79 4.36 -6.35
CA LYS A 8 -5.78 3.68 -7.18
C LYS A 8 -5.40 3.73 -8.66
N LYS A 9 -5.01 4.90 -9.17
CA LYS A 9 -4.59 5.04 -10.57
C LYS A 9 -3.40 4.14 -10.92
N LEU A 10 -2.38 4.09 -10.04
CA LEU A 10 -1.21 3.23 -10.22
C LEU A 10 -1.60 1.75 -10.13
N PHE A 11 -2.48 1.39 -9.19
CA PHE A 11 -2.98 0.03 -9.02
C PHE A 11 -3.76 -0.45 -10.24
N ASP A 12 -4.70 0.35 -10.74
CA ASP A 12 -5.50 0.05 -11.94
C ASP A 12 -4.61 -0.08 -13.18
N SER A 13 -3.52 0.69 -13.23
CA SER A 13 -2.49 0.61 -14.28
C SER A 13 -1.49 -0.54 -14.08
N LYS A 14 -1.71 -1.41 -13.08
CA LYS A 14 -0.84 -2.54 -12.69
C LYS A 14 0.58 -2.13 -12.29
N GLN A 15 0.80 -0.85 -11.97
CA GLN A 15 2.07 -0.30 -11.48
C GLN A 15 2.20 -0.53 -9.96
N TYR A 16 2.14 -1.80 -9.54
CA TYR A 16 2.07 -2.18 -8.12
C TYR A 16 3.28 -1.70 -7.32
N LYS A 17 4.49 -1.75 -7.90
CA LYS A 17 5.72 -1.27 -7.23
C LYS A 17 5.68 0.23 -6.97
N GLU A 18 5.17 1.02 -7.91
CA GLU A 18 5.01 2.47 -7.74
C GLU A 18 3.92 2.80 -6.72
N ALA A 19 2.78 2.08 -6.79
CA ALA A 19 1.71 2.23 -5.79
C ALA A 19 2.23 1.98 -4.37
N LEU A 20 3.08 0.96 -4.19
CA LEU A 20 3.71 0.65 -2.92
C LEU A 20 4.76 1.69 -2.48
N ASN A 21 5.54 2.27 -3.41
CA ASN A 21 6.45 3.37 -3.07
C ASN A 21 5.70 4.61 -2.61
N VAL A 22 4.60 4.95 -3.29
CA VAL A 22 3.74 6.07 -2.89
C VAL A 22 3.14 5.81 -1.49
N PHE A 23 2.70 4.59 -1.21
CA PHE A 23 2.22 4.19 0.11
C PHE A 23 3.29 4.41 1.19
N ASP A 24 4.51 3.89 1.00
CA ASP A 24 5.58 3.97 2.00
C ASP A 24 5.99 5.42 2.30
N GLN A 25 6.06 6.27 1.28
CA GLN A 25 6.36 7.70 1.45
C GLN A 25 5.27 8.44 2.24
N ASN A 26 4.04 7.96 2.17
CA ASN A 26 2.87 8.60 2.77
C ASN A 26 2.29 7.80 3.93
N PHE A 27 3.05 6.85 4.49
CA PHE A 27 2.55 5.88 5.47
C PHE A 27 1.84 6.54 6.67
N LYS A 28 2.33 7.68 7.15
CA LYS A 28 1.76 8.42 8.30
C LYS A 28 0.35 8.96 8.06
N ILE A 29 -0.01 9.19 6.81
CA ILE A 29 -1.34 9.73 6.40
C ILE A 29 -2.16 8.67 5.65
N SER A 30 -1.76 7.40 5.77
CA SER A 30 -2.50 6.27 5.22
C SER A 30 -3.91 6.20 5.81
N THR A 31 -4.83 5.77 4.97
CA THR A 31 -6.17 5.33 5.35
C THR A 31 -6.30 3.83 5.17
N ASP A 32 -7.33 3.22 5.75
CA ASP A 32 -7.62 1.79 5.57
C ASP A 32 -7.72 1.39 4.10
N SER A 33 -8.30 2.26 3.26
CA SER A 33 -8.40 2.02 1.81
C SER A 33 -7.03 1.97 1.11
N THR A 34 -6.09 2.84 1.50
CA THR A 34 -4.72 2.81 0.95
C THR A 34 -3.91 1.64 1.48
N ILE A 35 -4.16 1.23 2.72
CA ILE A 35 -3.55 0.04 3.33
C ILE A 35 -4.02 -1.23 2.60
N ASP A 36 -5.32 -1.38 2.40
CA ASP A 36 -5.90 -2.52 1.68
C ASP A 36 -5.34 -2.63 0.26
N MET A 37 -5.24 -1.52 -0.46
CA MET A 37 -4.60 -1.48 -1.78
C MET A 37 -3.13 -1.89 -1.74
N ALA A 38 -2.36 -1.44 -0.74
CA ALA A 38 -0.97 -1.83 -0.58
C ALA A 38 -0.83 -3.34 -0.32
N ILE A 39 -1.65 -3.91 0.57
CA ILE A 39 -1.64 -5.36 0.86
C ILE A 39 -2.04 -6.17 -0.38
N LYS A 40 -3.05 -5.73 -1.13
CA LYS A 40 -3.45 -6.34 -2.41
C LYS A 40 -2.33 -6.28 -3.44
N ALA A 41 -1.66 -5.14 -3.56
CA ALA A 41 -0.54 -4.95 -4.47
C ALA A 41 0.59 -5.96 -4.16
N CYS A 42 0.95 -6.12 -2.89
CA CYS A 42 1.91 -7.12 -2.43
C CYS A 42 1.48 -8.56 -2.78
N THR A 43 0.20 -8.91 -2.59
CA THR A 43 -0.32 -10.24 -2.93
C THR A 43 -0.22 -10.52 -4.43
N ILE A 44 -0.65 -9.57 -5.27
CA ILE A 44 -0.63 -9.71 -6.73
C ILE A 44 0.80 -9.78 -7.27
N SER A 45 1.71 -8.96 -6.74
CA SER A 45 3.12 -8.96 -7.13
C SER A 45 3.94 -10.08 -6.48
N LYS A 46 3.31 -10.92 -5.65
CA LYS A 46 3.95 -11.99 -4.84
C LYS A 46 5.05 -11.45 -3.90
N ASP A 47 4.96 -10.20 -3.50
CA ASP A 47 5.86 -9.56 -2.52
C ASP A 47 5.31 -9.74 -1.10
N TYR A 48 5.19 -10.99 -0.68
CA TYR A 48 4.58 -11.34 0.61
C TYR A 48 5.36 -10.79 1.80
N LYS A 49 6.69 -10.68 1.69
CA LYS A 49 7.54 -10.11 2.74
C LYS A 49 7.16 -8.67 3.03
N ARG A 50 6.95 -7.86 1.99
CA ARG A 50 6.51 -6.47 2.16
C ARG A 50 5.09 -6.39 2.72
N GLY A 51 4.18 -7.27 2.27
CA GLY A 51 2.83 -7.38 2.83
C GLY A 51 2.83 -7.65 4.35
N ILE A 52 3.67 -8.58 4.81
CA ILE A 52 3.85 -8.88 6.24
C ILE A 52 4.40 -7.67 7.00
N HIS A 53 5.41 -6.99 6.45
CA HIS A 53 5.98 -5.81 7.08
C HIS A 53 4.93 -4.70 7.25
N ILE A 54 4.10 -4.45 6.23
CA ILE A 54 2.99 -3.47 6.34
C ILE A 54 2.05 -3.85 7.48
N GLN A 55 1.63 -5.11 7.57
CA GLN A 55 0.74 -5.57 8.65
C GLN A 55 1.37 -5.42 10.04
N GLN A 56 2.63 -5.83 10.21
CA GLN A 56 3.36 -5.68 11.47
C GLN A 56 3.45 -4.21 11.90
N ARG A 57 3.72 -3.32 10.95
CA ARG A 57 3.83 -1.89 11.21
C ARG A 57 2.51 -1.28 11.70
N LEU A 58 1.37 -1.81 11.25
CA LEU A 58 0.05 -1.41 11.73
C LEU A 58 -0.21 -1.93 13.14
N SER A 59 0.13 -3.18 13.44
CA SER A 59 -0.02 -3.77 14.78
C SER A 59 0.87 -3.12 15.84
N SER A 60 2.00 -2.52 15.44
CA SER A 60 2.87 -1.75 16.35
C SER A 60 2.37 -0.33 16.63
N GLN A 61 1.35 0.14 15.92
CA GLN A 61 0.76 1.48 16.11
C GLN A 61 -0.57 1.48 16.86
N SER A 62 -1.13 0.30 17.13
CA SER A 62 -2.31 0.06 17.97
C SER A 62 -1.93 -0.22 19.41
#